data_AF-B6TR36-F1
#
_entry.id   AF-B6TR36-F1
#
_cell.length_a   1.000
_cell.length_b   1.000
_cell.length_c   1.000
_cell.angle_alpha   90.00
_cell.angle_beta   90.00
_cell.angle_gamma   90.00
#
_symmetry.space_group_name_H-M   'P 1'
#
loop_
_entity.id
_entity.type
_entity.pdbx_description
1 polymer ?
#
loop_
_entity_poly.entity_id
_entity_poly.type
_entity_poly.pdbx_seq_one_letter_code
_entity_poly.pdbx_strand_id
1 'polypeptide(L)'
;MGFLHDACSQSFSFEQKCDELMDSYATLLFAKITEIKPEAFCKQYGLCRGTALFSGVTSDSTCVFCHHLLDEVMSKLKDPDAEFEIIQILIKECNKIEGHVQQCKRLVLQYIPLILVNGEKFLEKNDVCALVQACPATHKRTFSSALKEALLLSDA
;
A
#
# COMPACT_ATOMS: atom_id res chain seq x y z
N MET A 1 0.98 19.52 -21.44
CA MET A 1 0.69 20.95 -21.24
C MET A 1 -0.73 21.34 -21.58
N GLY A 2 -1.43 20.64 -22.51
CA GLY A 2 -2.81 20.97 -22.89
C GLY A 2 -3.77 21.24 -21.72
N PHE A 3 -3.80 20.38 -20.70
CA PHE A 3 -4.68 20.59 -19.53
C PHE A 3 -4.37 21.87 -18.71
N LEU A 4 -3.12 22.36 -18.75
CA LEU A 4 -2.71 23.58 -18.05
C LEU A 4 -3.12 24.81 -18.85
N HIS A 5 -2.93 24.79 -20.17
CA HIS A 5 -3.41 25.84 -21.08
C HIS A 5 -4.96 25.90 -21.10
N ASP A 6 -5.63 24.75 -21.03
CA ASP A 6 -7.10 24.68 -20.90
C ASP A 6 -7.60 25.29 -19.58
N ALA A 7 -6.83 25.20 -18.49
CA ALA A 7 -7.15 25.87 -17.23
C ALA A 7 -6.88 27.38 -17.30
N CYS A 8 -5.84 27.80 -18.02
CA CYS A 8 -5.49 29.21 -18.20
C CYS A 8 -6.48 29.95 -19.10
N SER A 9 -7.00 29.32 -20.15
CA SER A 9 -8.05 29.92 -21.02
C SER A 9 -9.35 30.25 -20.27
N GLN A 10 -9.65 29.52 -19.19
CA GLN A 10 -10.79 29.82 -18.31
C GLN A 10 -10.58 31.07 -17.44
N SER A 11 -9.34 31.56 -17.34
CA SER A 11 -8.99 32.72 -16.48
C SER A 11 -9.18 34.09 -17.17
N PHE A 12 -9.68 34.11 -18.41
CA PHE A 12 -10.05 35.27 -19.26
C PHE A 12 -9.14 36.51 -19.16
N SER A 13 -9.19 37.26 -18.06
CA SER A 13 -8.37 38.47 -17.82
C SER A 13 -6.87 38.22 -17.64
N PHE A 14 -6.43 36.98 -17.41
CA PHE A 14 -5.03 36.65 -17.13
C PHE A 14 -4.47 35.49 -17.97
N GLU A 15 -5.20 35.05 -19.00
CA GLU A 15 -4.86 33.88 -19.82
C GLU A 15 -3.40 33.89 -20.29
N GLN A 16 -2.96 34.96 -20.95
CA GLN A 16 -1.60 35.04 -21.47
C GLN A 16 -0.52 34.95 -20.37
N LYS A 17 -0.73 35.66 -19.26
CA LYS A 17 0.23 35.63 -18.13
C LYS A 17 0.17 34.31 -17.37
N CYS A 18 -0.98 33.63 -17.38
CA CYS A 18 -1.14 32.28 -16.85
C CYS A 18 -0.34 31.29 -17.69
N ASP A 19 -0.48 31.33 -19.02
CA ASP A 19 0.23 30.44 -19.94
C ASP A 19 1.74 30.63 -19.83
N GLU A 20 2.22 31.88 -19.84
CA GLU A 20 3.65 32.20 -19.66
C GLU A 20 4.20 31.65 -18.33
N LEU A 21 3.41 31.75 -17.26
CA LEU A 21 3.79 31.23 -15.96
C LEU A 21 3.80 29.70 -15.96
N MET A 22 2.76 29.07 -16.51
CA MET A 22 2.65 27.62 -16.56
C MET A 22 3.76 27.00 -17.41
N ASP A 23 4.08 27.59 -18.55
CA ASP A 23 5.15 27.14 -19.42
C ASP A 23 6.52 27.29 -18.73
N SER A 24 6.74 28.40 -18.02
CA SER A 24 7.96 28.62 -17.24
C SER A 24 8.14 27.58 -16.12
N TYR A 25 7.10 27.38 -15.29
CA TYR A 25 7.15 26.43 -14.18
C TYR A 25 7.24 24.98 -14.67
N ALA A 26 6.50 24.62 -15.72
CA ALA A 26 6.59 23.31 -16.32
C ALA A 26 7.99 23.06 -16.89
N THR A 27 8.57 24.03 -17.59
CA THR A 27 9.94 23.92 -18.11
C THR A 27 10.96 23.68 -16.99
N LEU A 28 10.87 24.46 -15.91
CA LEU A 28 11.73 24.30 -14.74
C LEU A 28 11.53 22.94 -14.05
N LEU A 29 10.27 22.51 -13.89
CA LEU A 29 9.92 21.23 -13.30
C LEU A 29 10.45 20.08 -14.16
N PHE A 30 10.27 20.12 -15.47
CA PHE A 30 10.77 19.09 -16.39
C PHE A 30 12.29 19.06 -16.41
N ALA A 31 12.97 20.21 -16.40
CA ALA A 31 14.42 20.27 -16.27
C ALA A 31 14.87 19.56 -14.98
N LYS A 32 14.19 19.80 -13.85
CA LYS A 32 14.47 19.10 -12.59
C LYS A 32 14.13 17.62 -12.61
N ILE A 33 13.05 17.22 -13.25
CA ILE A 33 12.70 15.80 -13.42
C ILE A 33 13.78 15.09 -14.26
N THR A 34 14.37 15.74 -15.26
CA THR A 34 15.44 15.11 -16.06
C THR A 34 16.76 14.91 -15.30
N GLU A 35 16.98 15.66 -14.21
CA GLU A 35 18.12 15.42 -13.30
C GLU A 35 17.93 14.13 -12.47
N ILE A 36 16.69 13.65 -12.35
CA ILE A 36 16.36 12.43 -11.61
C ILE A 36 16.72 11.23 -12.47
N LYS A 37 17.67 10.41 -12.01
CA LYS A 37 17.95 9.10 -12.60
C LYS A 37 16.78 8.15 -12.32
N PRO A 38 15.96 7.78 -13.32
CA PRO A 38 14.72 7.06 -13.09
C PRO A 38 14.93 5.77 -12.29
N GLU A 39 15.94 4.97 -12.62
CA GLU A 39 16.22 3.69 -11.96
C GLU A 39 16.66 3.87 -10.51
N ALA A 40 17.50 4.87 -10.22
CA ALA A 40 17.98 5.12 -8.87
C ALA A 40 16.85 5.65 -7.97
N PHE A 41 16.08 6.61 -8.47
CA PHE A 41 14.92 7.16 -7.79
C PHE A 41 13.87 6.07 -7.52
N CYS A 42 13.54 5.31 -8.55
CA CYS A 42 12.57 4.23 -8.49
C CYS A 42 13.00 3.12 -7.52
N LYS A 43 14.31 2.81 -7.41
CA LYS A 43 14.86 1.91 -6.39
C LYS A 43 14.81 2.49 -4.98
N GLN A 44 15.23 3.75 -4.82
CA GLN A 44 15.28 4.43 -3.52
C GLN A 44 13.90 4.49 -2.85
N TYR A 45 12.84 4.67 -3.63
CA TYR A 45 11.47 4.75 -3.14
C TYR A 45 10.67 3.45 -3.30
N GLY A 46 11.32 2.34 -3.67
CA GLY A 46 10.65 1.03 -3.80
C GLY A 46 9.56 0.97 -4.88
N LEU A 47 9.56 1.92 -5.82
CA LEU A 47 8.61 1.99 -6.94
C LEU A 47 9.01 1.03 -8.06
N CYS A 48 10.27 0.63 -8.09
CA CYS A 48 10.79 -0.31 -9.07
C CYS A 48 10.46 -1.74 -8.68
N ARG A 49 10.19 -2.57 -9.69
CA ARG A 49 10.11 -4.03 -9.57
C ARG A 49 11.51 -4.61 -9.33
N GLY A 50 12.06 -4.30 -8.17
CA GLY A 50 13.35 -4.79 -7.70
C GLY A 50 13.16 -5.17 -6.25
N THR A 51 12.82 -6.44 -6.03
CA THR A 51 13.26 -7.41 -5.00
C THR A 51 13.95 -6.95 -3.71
N ALA A 52 13.98 -5.67 -3.33
CA ALA A 52 14.90 -5.13 -2.34
C ALA A 52 14.39 -5.19 -0.90
N LEU A 53 13.17 -5.68 -0.66
CA LEU A 53 12.76 -6.06 0.69
C LEU A 53 13.31 -7.44 1.09
N PHE A 54 13.63 -8.31 0.11
CA PHE A 54 13.93 -9.73 0.37
C PHE A 54 15.05 -10.33 -0.49
N SER A 55 15.85 -9.53 -1.20
CA SER A 55 16.85 -9.98 -2.18
C SER A 55 18.01 -10.82 -1.63
N GLY A 56 18.10 -11.02 -0.31
CA GLY A 56 19.12 -11.86 0.34
C GLY A 56 18.60 -13.16 0.95
N VAL A 57 17.28 -13.41 0.92
CA VAL A 57 16.64 -14.56 1.55
C VAL A 57 15.96 -15.35 0.44
N THR A 58 16.16 -16.68 0.38
CA THR A 58 15.49 -17.51 -0.64
C THR A 58 13.98 -17.23 -0.58
N SER A 59 13.34 -17.09 -1.75
CA SER A 59 11.92 -16.72 -1.84
C SER A 59 11.03 -17.56 -0.93
N ASP A 60 11.40 -18.83 -0.75
CA ASP A 60 10.64 -19.78 0.05
C ASP A 60 10.74 -19.50 1.55
N SER A 61 11.91 -19.10 2.07
CA SER A 61 12.06 -18.77 3.51
C SER A 61 11.44 -17.42 3.87
N THR A 62 11.49 -16.46 2.94
CA THR A 62 10.74 -15.19 3.06
C THR A 62 9.24 -15.42 3.07
N CYS A 63 8.74 -16.27 2.17
CA CYS A 63 7.32 -16.58 2.07
C CYS A 63 6.80 -17.24 3.35
N VAL A 64 7.53 -18.23 3.88
CA VAL A 64 7.18 -18.90 5.15
C VAL A 64 7.18 -17.91 6.31
N PHE A 65 8.20 -17.05 6.41
CA PHE A 65 8.27 -16.03 7.46
C PHE A 65 7.10 -15.05 7.37
N CYS A 66 6.75 -14.60 6.17
CA CYS A 66 5.61 -13.71 5.98
C CYS A 66 4.30 -14.34 6.45
N HIS A 67 4.03 -15.60 6.08
CA HIS A 67 2.82 -16.28 6.52
C HIS A 67 2.79 -16.45 8.04
N HIS A 68 3.91 -16.83 8.65
CA HIS A 68 4.01 -16.91 10.12
C HIS A 68 3.71 -15.57 10.80
N LEU A 69 4.26 -14.48 10.27
CA LEU A 69 3.98 -13.14 10.78
C LEU A 69 2.50 -12.76 10.62
N LEU A 70 1.88 -13.08 9.48
CA LEU A 70 0.47 -12.81 9.28
C LEU A 70 -0.43 -13.65 10.19
N ASP A 71 -0.03 -14.88 10.51
CA ASP A 71 -0.75 -15.72 11.47
C ASP A 71 -0.70 -15.12 12.88
N GLU A 72 0.46 -14.59 13.30
CA GLU A 72 0.59 -13.86 14.57
C GLU A 72 -0.27 -12.59 14.59
N VAL A 73 -0.24 -11.81 13.50
CA VAL A 73 -1.09 -10.61 13.36
C VAL A 73 -2.56 -10.98 13.41
N MET A 74 -2.98 -12.04 12.71
CA MET A 74 -4.36 -12.53 12.71
C MET A 74 -4.81 -12.96 14.11
N SER A 75 -3.93 -13.65 14.85
CA SER A 75 -4.18 -14.01 16.25
C SER A 75 -4.41 -12.78 17.12
N LYS A 76 -3.60 -11.74 16.95
CA LYS A 76 -3.72 -10.48 17.69
C LYS A 76 -4.93 -9.63 17.29
N LEU A 77 -5.35 -9.65 16.02
CA LEU A 77 -6.58 -8.97 15.60
C LEU A 77 -7.84 -9.59 16.21
N LYS A 78 -7.79 -10.88 16.54
CA LYS A 78 -8.89 -11.62 17.21
C LYS A 78 -8.86 -11.51 18.74
N ASP A 79 -7.82 -10.88 19.29
CA ASP A 79 -7.61 -10.72 20.73
C ASP A 79 -8.30 -9.44 21.22
N PRO A 80 -9.38 -9.53 22.03
CA PRO A 80 -10.09 -8.35 22.53
C PRO A 80 -9.22 -7.47 23.45
N ASP A 81 -8.20 -8.05 24.09
CA ASP A 81 -7.28 -7.28 24.93
C ASP A 81 -6.39 -6.39 24.05
N ALA A 82 -5.96 -6.89 22.88
CA ALA A 82 -5.19 -6.10 21.92
C ALA A 82 -6.02 -4.94 21.34
N GLU A 83 -7.30 -5.16 21.02
CA GLU A 83 -8.21 -4.09 20.61
C GLU A 83 -8.30 -2.99 21.70
N PHE A 84 -8.50 -3.41 22.95
CA PHE A 84 -8.58 -2.48 24.07
C PHE A 84 -7.28 -1.68 24.24
N GLU A 85 -6.12 -2.32 24.20
CA GLU A 85 -4.81 -1.66 24.30
C GLU A 85 -4.61 -0.61 23.20
N ILE A 86 -4.93 -0.95 21.94
CA ILE A 86 -4.85 -0.02 20.81
C ILE A 86 -5.75 1.20 21.05
N ILE A 87 -6.99 0.98 21.46
CA ILE A 87 -7.92 2.08 21.77
C ILE A 87 -7.37 2.95 22.90
N GLN A 88 -6.86 2.37 23.98
CA GLN A 88 -6.29 3.14 25.10
C GLN A 88 -5.10 4.02 24.67
N ILE A 89 -4.20 3.47 23.87
CA ILE A 89 -3.07 4.22 23.32
C ILE A 89 -3.58 5.41 22.50
N LEU A 90 -4.54 5.19 21.61
CA LEU A 90 -5.08 6.24 20.75
C LEU A 90 -5.86 7.30 21.55
N ILE A 91 -6.62 6.90 22.58
CA ILE A 91 -7.30 7.83 23.49
C ILE A 91 -6.30 8.68 24.27
N LYS A 92 -5.17 8.11 24.68
CA LYS A 92 -4.08 8.83 25.33
C LYS A 92 -3.47 9.89 24.40
N GLU A 93 -3.27 9.56 23.14
CA GLU A 93 -2.79 10.53 22.14
C GLU A 93 -3.84 11.60 21.83
N CYS A 94 -5.13 11.26 21.78
CA CYS A 94 -6.19 12.25 21.63
C CYS A 94 -6.20 13.32 22.73
N ASN A 95 -5.76 13.02 23.95
CA ASN A 95 -5.67 14.00 25.04
C ASN A 95 -4.63 15.10 24.79
N LYS A 96 -3.70 14.90 23.85
CA LYS A 96 -2.67 15.87 23.47
C LYS A 96 -3.11 16.81 22.35
N ILE A 97 -4.27 16.58 21.74
CA ILE A 97 -4.78 17.38 20.62
C ILE A 97 -5.64 18.52 21.15
N GLU A 98 -5.02 19.67 21.40
CA GLU A 98 -5.70 20.89 21.84
C GLU A 98 -6.84 21.29 20.88
N GLY A 99 -7.94 21.78 21.44
CA GLY A 99 -9.14 22.17 20.69
C GLY A 99 -9.98 21.01 20.12
N HIS A 100 -9.43 19.78 20.01
CA HIS A 100 -10.11 18.66 19.33
C HIS A 100 -10.16 17.34 20.10
N VAL A 101 -9.75 17.31 21.37
CA VAL A 101 -9.72 16.10 22.22
C VAL A 101 -10.98 15.24 22.08
N GLN A 102 -12.17 15.84 22.25
CA GLN A 102 -13.43 15.09 22.22
C GLN A 102 -13.81 14.58 20.82
N GLN A 103 -13.48 15.33 19.79
CA GLN A 103 -13.69 14.89 18.40
C GLN A 103 -12.77 13.71 18.07
N CYS A 104 -11.49 13.79 18.46
CA CYS A 104 -10.54 12.69 18.29
C CYS A 104 -11.02 11.42 19.00
N LYS A 105 -11.42 11.51 20.28
CA LYS A 105 -11.91 10.35 21.04
C LYS A 105 -13.13 9.70 20.39
N ARG A 106 -14.08 10.50 19.87
CA ARG A 106 -15.23 9.97 19.12
C ARG A 106 -14.80 9.22 17.87
N LEU A 107 -13.87 9.77 17.10
CA LEU A 107 -13.33 9.09 15.91
C LEU A 107 -12.64 7.77 16.27
N VAL A 108 -11.81 7.75 17.31
CA VAL A 108 -11.14 6.54 17.79
C VAL A 108 -12.15 5.46 18.16
N LEU A 109 -13.12 5.78 19.02
CA LEU A 109 -14.11 4.82 19.48
C LEU A 109 -15.04 4.34 18.36
N GLN A 110 -15.30 5.18 17.35
CA GLN A 110 -16.17 4.83 16.23
C GLN A 110 -15.45 3.99 15.16
N TYR A 111 -14.22 4.36 14.80
CA TYR A 111 -13.57 3.82 13.60
C TYR A 111 -12.57 2.72 13.89
N ILE A 112 -11.89 2.71 15.05
CA ILE A 112 -10.86 1.69 15.32
C ILE A 112 -11.44 0.28 15.36
N PRO A 113 -12.56 0.00 16.05
CA PRO A 113 -13.18 -1.33 16.02
C PRO A 113 -13.53 -1.77 14.59
N LEU A 114 -14.06 -0.85 13.78
CA LEU A 114 -14.40 -1.12 12.38
C LEU A 114 -13.15 -1.41 11.53
N ILE A 115 -12.07 -0.68 11.75
CA ILE A 115 -10.80 -0.87 11.05
C ILE A 115 -10.20 -2.24 11.39
N LEU A 116 -10.21 -2.65 12.66
CA LEU A 116 -9.68 -3.94 13.09
C LEU A 116 -10.48 -5.10 12.47
N VAL A 117 -11.82 -5.05 12.56
CA VAL A 117 -12.71 -6.07 11.95
C VAL A 117 -12.54 -6.12 10.42
N ASN A 118 -12.42 -4.97 9.76
CA ASN A 118 -12.22 -4.95 8.31
C ASN A 118 -10.81 -5.43 7.93
N GLY A 119 -9.81 -5.15 8.78
CA GLY A 119 -8.45 -5.66 8.64
C GLY A 119 -8.40 -7.18 8.73
N GLU A 120 -9.05 -7.76 9.73
CA GLU A 120 -9.20 -9.22 9.88
C GLU A 120 -9.81 -9.83 8.61
N LYS A 121 -10.98 -9.32 8.17
CA LYS A 121 -11.65 -9.80 6.95
C LYS A 121 -10.81 -9.63 5.69
N PHE A 122 -9.98 -8.59 5.64
CA PHE A 122 -9.07 -8.38 4.52
C PHE A 122 -7.98 -9.45 4.52
N LEU A 123 -7.35 -9.73 5.66
CA LEU A 123 -6.33 -10.76 5.80
C LEU A 123 -6.89 -12.17 5.55
N GLU A 124 -8.15 -12.46 5.92
CA GLU A 124 -8.79 -13.75 5.62
C GLU A 124 -9.05 -13.97 4.12
N LYS A 125 -9.30 -12.90 3.37
CA LYS A 125 -9.69 -12.97 1.96
C LYS A 125 -8.53 -12.82 0.98
N ASN A 126 -7.40 -12.30 1.44
CA ASN A 126 -6.28 -11.94 0.59
C ASN A 126 -5.01 -12.61 1.08
N ASP A 127 -4.27 -13.20 0.15
CA ASP A 127 -2.87 -13.58 0.41
C ASP A 127 -2.01 -12.32 0.39
N VAL A 128 -1.88 -11.67 1.55
CA VAL A 128 -1.05 -10.46 1.69
C VAL A 128 0.41 -10.75 1.39
N CYS A 129 0.91 -11.96 1.66
CA CYS A 129 2.28 -12.33 1.33
C CYS A 129 2.53 -12.37 -0.18
N ALA A 130 1.55 -12.80 -0.98
CA ALA A 130 1.60 -12.66 -2.42
C ALA A 130 1.46 -11.19 -2.89
N LEU A 131 0.58 -10.40 -2.26
CA LEU A 131 0.39 -8.98 -2.60
C LEU A 131 1.67 -8.15 -2.39
N VAL A 132 2.38 -8.40 -1.29
CA VAL A 132 3.66 -7.73 -0.98
C VAL A 132 4.87 -8.43 -1.61
N GLN A 133 4.64 -9.44 -2.45
CA GLN A 133 5.66 -10.19 -3.19
C GLN A 133 6.69 -10.90 -2.29
N ALA A 134 6.31 -11.19 -1.04
CA ALA A 134 7.04 -12.10 -0.16
C ALA A 134 6.88 -13.56 -0.63
N CYS A 135 5.73 -13.87 -1.24
CA CYS A 135 5.44 -15.14 -1.89
C CYS A 135 5.25 -14.96 -3.41
N PRO A 136 5.46 -16.01 -4.22
CA PRO A 136 5.07 -16.00 -5.63
C PRO A 136 3.60 -15.62 -5.78
N ALA A 137 3.27 -14.82 -6.80
CA ALA A 137 1.89 -14.47 -7.07
C ALA A 137 1.02 -15.72 -7.14
N THR A 138 -0.07 -15.74 -6.39
CA THR A 138 -1.08 -16.78 -6.46
C THR A 138 -1.81 -16.66 -7.80
N HIS A 139 -1.19 -17.09 -8.90
CA HIS A 139 -1.99 -17.67 -9.97
C HIS A 139 -2.75 -18.79 -9.29
N LYS A 140 -4.08 -18.67 -9.17
CA LYS A 140 -4.98 -19.76 -8.77
C LYS A 140 -4.40 -21.06 -9.34
N ARG A 141 -3.70 -21.84 -8.53
CA ARG A 141 -3.11 -23.12 -8.92
C ARG A 141 -4.24 -24.14 -8.94
N THR A 142 -5.31 -23.84 -9.66
CA THR A 142 -6.46 -24.73 -9.83
C THR A 142 -6.28 -25.60 -11.06
N PHE A 143 -5.16 -25.47 -11.81
CA PHE A 143 -4.91 -26.25 -13.02
C PHE A 143 -3.59 -27.05 -13.04
N SER A 144 -2.68 -26.83 -12.07
CA SER A 144 -1.36 -27.48 -12.10
C SER A 144 -1.28 -28.77 -11.28
N SER A 145 -2.04 -28.91 -10.19
CA SER A 145 -2.10 -30.17 -9.43
C SER A 145 -2.93 -31.23 -10.17
N ALA A 146 -4.07 -30.83 -10.74
CA ALA A 146 -4.92 -31.71 -11.54
C ALA A 146 -4.19 -32.24 -12.80
N LEU A 147 -3.31 -31.45 -13.41
CA LEU A 147 -2.51 -31.90 -14.56
C LEU A 147 -1.45 -32.93 -14.16
N LYS A 148 -0.85 -32.82 -12.97
CA LYS A 148 0.10 -33.81 -12.45
C LYS A 148 -0.58 -35.14 -12.14
N GLU A 149 -1.79 -35.11 -11.58
CA GLU A 149 -2.57 -36.33 -11.32
C GLU A 149 -3.06 -36.97 -12.63
N ALA A 150 -3.46 -36.18 -13.64
CA ALA A 150 -3.87 -36.70 -14.94
C ALA A 150 -2.71 -37.33 -15.75
N LEU A 151 -1.48 -36.82 -15.60
CA LEU A 151 -0.28 -37.36 -16.26
C LEU A 151 0.25 -38.65 -15.62
N LEU A 152 -0.04 -38.90 -14.33
CA LEU A 152 0.36 -40.14 -13.65
C LEU A 152 -0.58 -41.32 -13.95
N LEU A 153 -1.78 -41.05 -14.44
CA LEU A 153 -2.79 -42.05 -14.80
C LEU A 153 -2.71 -42.49 -16.28
N SER A 154 -1.88 -41.85 -17.10
CA SER A 154 -1.71 -42.23 -18.52
C SER A 154 -0.63 -43.26 -18.77
N ASP A 155 0.14 -43.66 -17.74
CA ASP A 155 1.24 -44.63 -17.82
C ASP A 155 0.93 -45.95 -17.08
N ALA A 156 -0.35 -46.25 -16.84
CA ALA A 156 -0.83 -47.53 -16.28
C ALA A 156 -1.78 -48.26 -17.24
#